data_AF-A0A7Y3JPE6-F1
#
_entry.id   AF-A0A7Y3JPE6-F1
#
_cell.length_a   1.000
_cell.length_b   1.000
_cell.length_c   1.000
_cell.angle_alpha   90.00
_cell.angle_beta   90.00
_cell.angle_gamma   90.00
#
_symmetry.space_group_name_H-M   'P 1'
#
loop_
_entity.id
_entity.type
_entity.pdbx_description
1 polymer ?
#
loop_
_entity_poly.entity_id
_entity_poly.type
_entity_poly.pdbx_seq_one_letter_code
_entity_poly.pdbx_strand_id
1 'polypeptide(L)'
;MANPIWLKQPTAMAALPPAPARLVLGLVALLLAFCLTAVTAPEPPKAYGDAAHHAEDRADILLYQRIVQGLGEGEDYYPLVAESLRTGNYPLKPFVTFRLPSLATVQAAFPPAGSFLLMIGLAGAVLRVWWLWLGSATNGRRSQLIGAALLVCGVAVLAKPEMVPFHEPWAALLVALSLGCRTEERWGVAVVTGLAAMLIRETAALYVAVMAGMALIERRPREILGWGAALTVFALAVAAHAAAVSDVVRTDDPASPGWAGMLGFGFTVNVLRGTTSLAHLPTGPALLLTGLALFGWAAAPGALARRVLATILAYGTLLALFCRADTFYWGLMIAPAFLVGLVFVPDGLKDLIAAARLRPRTA
;
A
#
# COMPACT_ATOMS: atom_id res chain seq x y z
N MET A 1 -2.34 -19.83 29.39
CA MET A 1 -1.88 -19.11 28.18
C MET A 1 -0.51 -18.53 28.50
N ALA A 2 0.43 -18.54 27.56
CA ALA A 2 1.76 -17.98 27.80
C ALA A 2 1.70 -16.45 27.81
N ASN A 3 2.43 -15.80 28.71
CA ASN A 3 2.47 -14.33 28.75
C ASN A 3 3.10 -13.78 27.46
N PRO A 4 2.48 -12.77 26.82
CA PRO A 4 3.07 -12.07 25.68
C PRO A 4 4.47 -11.50 25.97
N ILE A 5 5.36 -11.54 24.98
CA ILE A 5 6.73 -11.01 25.03
C ILE A 5 6.69 -9.51 24.70
N TRP A 6 6.08 -9.15 23.56
CA TRP A 6 6.08 -7.80 23.00
C TRP A 6 4.67 -7.20 22.88
N LEU A 7 3.61 -8.00 22.92
CA LEU A 7 2.22 -7.53 22.80
C LEU A 7 1.54 -7.36 24.16
N LYS A 8 0.48 -6.53 24.23
CA LYS A 8 -0.33 -6.41 25.47
C LYS A 8 -1.33 -7.55 25.66
N GLN A 9 -1.67 -8.24 24.58
CA GLN A 9 -2.66 -9.32 24.56
C GLN A 9 -2.09 -10.51 23.77
N PRO A 10 -2.57 -11.75 24.03
CA PRO A 10 -2.24 -12.90 23.21
C PRO A 10 -2.63 -12.67 21.74
N THR A 11 -1.90 -13.33 20.83
CA THR A 11 -2.19 -13.27 19.40
C THR A 11 -3.45 -14.06 19.03
N ALA A 12 -3.94 -13.87 17.80
CA ALA A 12 -5.01 -14.71 17.26
C ALA A 12 -4.64 -16.21 17.25
N MET A 13 -3.34 -16.53 17.22
CA MET A 13 -2.83 -17.91 17.22
C MET A 13 -3.02 -18.61 18.56
N ALA A 14 -3.06 -17.88 19.68
CA ALA A 14 -3.19 -18.45 21.03
C ALA A 14 -4.55 -19.15 21.25
N ALA A 15 -5.57 -18.80 20.47
CA ALA A 15 -6.91 -19.36 20.58
C ALA A 15 -7.11 -20.63 19.74
N LEU A 16 -6.13 -21.04 18.94
CA LEU A 16 -6.28 -22.17 18.02
C LEU A 16 -6.27 -23.51 18.76
N PRO A 17 -7.16 -24.45 18.40
CA PRO A 17 -7.02 -25.84 18.80
C PRO A 17 -5.76 -26.49 18.21
N PRO A 18 -5.29 -27.63 18.75
CA PRO A 18 -3.99 -28.20 18.38
C PRO A 18 -3.85 -28.57 16.89
N ALA A 19 -4.89 -29.17 16.30
CA ALA A 19 -4.86 -29.58 14.89
C ALA A 19 -4.81 -28.39 13.92
N PRO A 20 -5.70 -27.37 14.02
CA PRO A 20 -5.57 -26.12 13.28
C PRO A 20 -4.22 -25.42 13.48
N ALA A 21 -3.68 -25.39 14.72
CA ALA A 21 -2.39 -24.78 14.98
C ALA A 21 -1.24 -25.48 14.22
N ARG A 22 -1.26 -26.81 14.12
CA ARG A 22 -0.28 -27.56 13.30
C ARG A 22 -0.44 -27.28 11.81
N LEU A 23 -1.67 -27.18 11.32
CA LEU A 23 -1.93 -26.80 9.93
C LEU A 23 -1.39 -25.41 9.63
N VAL A 24 -1.71 -24.42 10.47
CA VAL A 24 -1.21 -23.04 10.31
C VAL A 24 0.32 -23.00 10.38
N LEU A 25 0.95 -23.78 11.26
CA LEU A 25 2.41 -23.89 11.30
C LEU A 25 2.98 -24.44 9.99
N GLY A 26 2.36 -25.47 9.42
CA GLY A 26 2.70 -26.01 8.10
C GLY A 26 2.51 -24.97 6.98
N LEU A 27 1.43 -24.20 7.02
CA LEU A 27 1.16 -23.12 6.06
C LEU A 27 2.17 -21.97 6.17
N VAL A 28 2.64 -21.63 7.38
CA VAL A 28 3.71 -20.65 7.57
C VAL A 28 5.02 -21.17 6.98
N ALA A 29 5.39 -22.44 7.24
CA ALA A 29 6.57 -23.03 6.62
C ALA A 29 6.48 -23.04 5.09
N LEU A 30 5.31 -23.37 4.54
CA LEU A 30 5.05 -23.34 3.10
C LEU A 30 5.11 -21.92 2.54
N LEU A 31 4.54 -20.93 3.23
CA LEU A 31 4.64 -19.52 2.85
C LEU A 31 6.10 -19.07 2.76
N LEU A 32 6.93 -19.41 3.75
CA LEU A 32 8.34 -19.05 3.74
C LEU A 32 9.10 -19.74 2.61
N ALA A 33 8.84 -21.03 2.36
CA ALA A 33 9.41 -21.76 1.23
C ALA A 33 8.99 -21.13 -0.11
N PHE A 34 7.73 -20.71 -0.24
CA PHE A 34 7.22 -20.06 -1.44
C PHE A 34 7.74 -18.63 -1.61
N CYS A 35 8.03 -17.90 -0.53
CA CYS A 35 8.76 -16.63 -0.62
C CYS A 35 10.17 -16.83 -1.19
N LEU A 36 10.86 -17.93 -0.85
CA LEU A 36 12.19 -18.22 -1.39
C LEU A 36 12.17 -18.53 -2.90
N THR A 37 11.05 -18.99 -3.46
CA THR A 37 10.95 -19.21 -4.93
C THR A 37 11.00 -17.89 -5.71
N ALA A 38 10.79 -16.74 -5.05
CA ALA A 38 10.91 -15.42 -5.68
C ALA A 38 12.31 -15.11 -6.23
N VAL A 39 13.36 -15.84 -5.81
CA VAL A 39 14.71 -15.77 -6.42
C VAL A 39 14.67 -16.11 -7.91
N THR A 40 13.71 -16.93 -8.33
CA THR A 40 13.54 -17.34 -9.74
C THR A 40 12.49 -16.49 -10.48
N ALA A 41 11.77 -15.62 -9.76
CA ALA A 41 10.78 -14.75 -10.36
C ALA A 41 11.45 -13.51 -10.96
N PRO A 42 10.82 -12.85 -11.95
CA PRO A 42 11.31 -11.57 -12.44
C PRO A 42 11.50 -10.58 -11.29
N GLU A 43 12.59 -9.81 -11.32
CA GLU A 43 12.74 -8.66 -10.44
C GLU A 43 12.06 -7.45 -11.09
N PRO A 44 11.28 -6.66 -10.35
CA PRO A 44 10.83 -5.38 -10.86
C PRO A 44 12.06 -4.47 -11.07
N PRO A 45 11.97 -3.48 -11.97
CA PRO A 45 12.92 -2.37 -11.97
C PRO A 45 13.06 -1.85 -10.54
N LYS A 46 14.29 -1.53 -10.13
CA LYS A 46 14.48 -0.96 -8.80
C LYS A 46 13.67 0.32 -8.73
N ALA A 47 12.85 0.43 -7.70
CA ALA A 47 11.88 1.51 -7.59
C ALA A 47 12.51 2.88 -7.83
N TYR A 48 13.74 3.09 -7.34
CA TYR A 48 14.56 4.28 -7.60
C TYR A 48 16.05 3.95 -7.42
N GLY A 49 16.93 4.61 -8.18
CA GLY A 49 18.38 4.53 -7.93
C GLY A 49 19.18 3.64 -8.89
N ASP A 50 18.58 3.08 -9.94
CA ASP A 50 19.30 2.30 -10.94
C ASP A 50 19.86 3.18 -12.06
N ALA A 51 21.17 3.07 -12.31
CA ALA A 51 21.86 3.75 -13.39
C ALA A 51 21.18 3.56 -14.75
N ALA A 52 20.61 2.37 -14.98
CA ALA A 52 19.96 2.01 -16.24
C ALA A 52 18.59 2.68 -16.46
N HIS A 53 17.82 2.96 -15.41
CA HIS A 53 16.47 3.53 -15.50
C HIS A 53 16.39 5.02 -15.13
N HIS A 54 17.52 5.63 -14.71
CA HIS A 54 17.58 7.05 -14.38
C HIS A 54 17.10 8.00 -15.49
N ALA A 55 17.22 7.62 -16.75
CA ALA A 55 16.75 8.45 -17.87
C ALA A 55 15.22 8.45 -17.96
N GLU A 56 14.59 7.29 -17.80
CA GLU A 56 13.13 7.11 -17.80
C GLU A 56 12.50 7.75 -16.56
N ASP A 57 13.05 7.47 -15.37
CA ASP A 57 12.61 8.08 -14.11
C ASP A 57 12.67 9.62 -14.18
N ARG A 58 13.73 10.15 -14.81
CA ARG A 58 13.90 11.60 -14.99
C ARG A 58 12.91 12.16 -16.00
N ALA A 59 12.61 11.43 -17.08
CA ALA A 59 11.60 11.84 -18.05
C ALA A 59 10.21 11.93 -17.40
N ASP A 60 9.84 10.94 -16.57
CA ASP A 60 8.58 10.93 -15.82
C ASP A 60 8.51 12.09 -14.81
N ILE A 61 9.59 12.35 -14.07
CA ILE A 61 9.66 13.50 -13.15
C ILE A 61 9.44 14.81 -13.90
N LEU A 62 10.13 15.00 -15.02
CA LEU A 62 10.01 16.21 -15.85
C LEU A 62 8.60 16.35 -16.46
N LEU A 63 7.98 15.24 -16.87
CA LEU A 63 6.60 15.21 -17.35
C LEU A 63 5.64 15.77 -16.30
N TYR A 64 5.67 15.25 -15.07
CA TYR A 64 4.78 15.71 -14.01
C TYR A 64 5.09 17.14 -13.54
N GLN A 65 6.37 17.51 -13.48
CA GLN A 65 6.76 18.90 -13.15
C GLN A 65 6.23 19.90 -14.18
N ARG A 66 6.29 19.56 -15.48
CA ARG A 66 5.72 20.40 -16.55
C ARG A 66 4.21 20.56 -16.36
N ILE A 67 3.50 19.47 -16.08
CA ILE A 67 2.04 19.51 -15.87
C ILE A 67 1.69 20.43 -14.69
N VAL A 68 2.41 20.31 -13.57
CA VAL A 68 2.19 21.14 -12.38
C VAL A 68 2.50 22.62 -12.67
N GLN A 69 3.57 22.89 -13.40
CA GLN A 69 3.95 24.25 -13.77
C GLN A 69 2.90 24.90 -14.68
N GLY A 70 2.48 24.23 -15.76
CA GLY A 70 1.48 24.77 -16.68
C GLY A 70 0.13 25.05 -15.99
N LEU A 71 -0.31 24.16 -15.09
CA LEU A 71 -1.49 24.43 -14.24
C LEU A 71 -1.32 25.67 -13.37
N GLY A 72 -0.13 25.87 -12.79
CA GLY A 72 0.18 27.05 -11.98
C GLY A 72 0.19 28.35 -12.81
N GLU A 73 0.48 28.25 -14.11
CA GLU A 73 0.42 29.34 -15.09
C GLU A 73 -1.00 29.57 -15.64
N GLY A 74 -1.97 28.73 -15.25
CA GLY A 74 -3.39 28.88 -15.60
C GLY A 74 -3.85 28.07 -16.81
N GLU A 75 -3.05 27.12 -17.28
CA GLU A 75 -3.45 26.22 -18.37
C GLU A 75 -4.51 25.20 -17.94
N ASP A 76 -5.32 24.75 -18.92
CA ASP A 76 -6.30 23.69 -18.70
C ASP A 76 -5.64 22.31 -18.60
N TYR A 77 -6.04 21.52 -17.59
CA TYR A 77 -5.41 20.22 -17.29
C TYR A 77 -5.37 19.24 -18.48
N TYR A 78 -6.52 18.96 -19.08
CA TYR A 78 -6.63 17.87 -20.07
C TYR A 78 -5.85 18.14 -21.36
N PRO A 79 -5.93 19.34 -21.98
CA PRO A 79 -5.09 19.69 -23.12
C PRO A 79 -3.59 19.64 -22.80
N LEU A 80 -3.17 20.24 -21.67
CA LEU A 80 -1.76 20.26 -21.23
C LEU A 80 -1.19 18.86 -21.04
N VAL A 81 -1.93 17.97 -20.38
CA VAL A 81 -1.50 16.58 -20.17
C VAL A 81 -1.47 15.82 -21.49
N ALA A 82 -2.47 15.99 -22.35
CA ALA A 82 -2.50 15.31 -23.64
C ALA A 82 -1.31 15.71 -24.53
N GLU A 83 -0.96 17.00 -24.56
CA GLU A 83 0.24 17.46 -25.26
C GLU A 83 1.52 16.89 -24.63
N SER A 84 1.64 16.98 -23.31
CA SER A 84 2.83 16.49 -22.60
C SER A 84 3.07 15.00 -22.79
N LEU A 85 2.00 14.19 -22.77
CA LEU A 85 2.08 12.75 -23.04
C LEU A 85 2.48 12.46 -24.49
N ARG A 86 1.95 13.18 -25.47
CA ARG A 86 2.33 13.03 -26.88
C ARG A 86 3.80 13.39 -27.12
N THR A 87 4.26 14.51 -26.54
CA THR A 87 5.67 14.91 -26.65
C THR A 87 6.61 13.87 -26.03
N GLY A 88 6.18 13.21 -24.96
CA GLY A 88 6.93 12.14 -24.31
C GLY A 88 6.76 10.75 -24.93
N ASN A 89 5.98 10.60 -26.01
CA ASN A 89 5.59 9.30 -26.59
C ASN A 89 4.94 8.33 -25.59
N TYR A 90 4.24 8.86 -24.59
CA TYR A 90 3.47 8.04 -23.65
C TYR A 90 2.11 7.64 -24.23
N PRO A 91 1.49 6.54 -23.78
CA PRO A 91 0.13 6.19 -24.14
C PRO A 91 -0.92 7.20 -23.66
N LEU A 92 -1.96 7.44 -24.48
CA LEU A 92 -3.12 8.28 -24.12
C LEU A 92 -4.43 7.47 -24.02
N LYS A 93 -4.40 6.16 -24.30
CA LYS A 93 -5.58 5.29 -24.23
C LYS A 93 -5.30 4.06 -23.35
N PRO A 94 -6.27 3.56 -22.57
CA PRO A 94 -7.57 4.16 -22.28
C PRO A 94 -7.44 5.32 -21.27
N PHE A 95 -8.55 5.95 -20.86
CA PHE A 95 -8.51 7.17 -20.05
C PHE A 95 -7.66 7.09 -18.77
N VAL A 96 -7.45 5.89 -18.22
CA VAL A 96 -6.58 5.63 -17.03
C VAL A 96 -5.09 5.88 -17.28
N THR A 97 -4.67 6.16 -18.52
CA THR A 97 -3.32 6.66 -18.80
C THR A 97 -3.14 8.11 -18.35
N PHE A 98 -4.24 8.86 -18.25
CA PHE A 98 -4.27 10.17 -17.60
C PHE A 98 -4.37 9.95 -16.08
N ARG A 99 -3.56 10.69 -15.33
CA ARG A 99 -3.74 10.74 -13.88
C ARG A 99 -4.93 11.66 -13.55
N LEU A 100 -5.49 11.48 -12.36
CA LEU A 100 -6.51 12.40 -11.88
C LEU A 100 -5.88 13.77 -11.59
N PRO A 101 -6.56 14.87 -11.90
CA PRO A 101 -6.00 16.22 -11.78
C PRO A 101 -5.69 16.64 -10.34
N SER A 102 -6.30 15.99 -9.36
CA SER A 102 -6.34 16.46 -7.96
C SER A 102 -4.95 16.74 -7.38
N LEU A 103 -3.97 15.86 -7.57
CA LEU A 103 -2.62 16.06 -7.04
C LEU A 103 -1.93 17.22 -7.75
N ALA A 104 -1.99 17.25 -9.08
CA ALA A 104 -1.36 18.30 -9.86
C ALA A 104 -1.96 19.68 -9.52
N THR A 105 -3.28 19.77 -9.33
CA THR A 105 -3.97 20.98 -8.87
C THR A 105 -3.51 21.41 -7.47
N VAL A 106 -3.37 20.46 -6.53
CA VAL A 106 -2.85 20.78 -5.18
C VAL A 106 -1.41 21.27 -5.28
N GLN A 107 -0.55 20.61 -6.06
CA GLN A 107 0.86 20.97 -6.19
C GLN A 107 1.06 22.32 -6.88
N ALA A 108 0.22 22.65 -7.87
CA ALA A 108 0.25 23.93 -8.56
C ALA A 108 -0.11 25.10 -7.64
N ALA A 109 -0.85 24.85 -6.55
CA ALA A 109 -1.21 25.87 -5.56
C ALA A 109 -0.06 26.24 -4.59
N PHE A 110 1.07 25.52 -4.62
CA PHE A 110 2.21 25.75 -3.75
C PHE A 110 3.50 25.98 -4.55
N PRO A 111 4.48 26.72 -3.99
CA PRO A 111 5.86 26.64 -4.47
C PRO A 111 6.39 25.20 -4.37
N PRO A 112 7.39 24.80 -5.17
CA PRO A 112 7.91 23.42 -5.18
C PRO A 112 8.31 22.88 -3.79
N ALA A 113 8.91 23.73 -2.94
CA ALA A 113 9.26 23.37 -1.57
C ALA A 113 8.02 23.08 -0.70
N GLY A 114 6.90 23.75 -0.96
CA GLY A 114 5.64 23.55 -0.23
C GLY A 114 5.07 22.15 -0.42
N SER A 115 5.10 21.62 -1.64
CA SER A 115 4.67 20.24 -1.93
C SER A 115 5.53 19.20 -1.20
N PHE A 116 6.86 19.40 -1.15
CA PHE A 116 7.73 18.51 -0.37
C PHE A 116 7.43 18.59 1.14
N LEU A 117 7.28 19.80 1.70
CA LEU A 117 6.93 19.98 3.11
C LEU A 117 5.57 19.35 3.46
N LEU A 118 4.58 19.45 2.55
CA LEU A 118 3.28 18.81 2.72
C LEU A 118 3.41 17.28 2.76
N MET A 119 4.25 16.69 1.89
CA MET A 119 4.51 15.24 1.91
C MET A 119 5.20 14.80 3.22
N ILE A 120 6.19 15.57 3.69
CA ILE A 120 6.85 15.30 4.98
C ILE A 120 5.86 15.44 6.14
N GLY A 121 4.99 16.45 6.11
CA GLY A 121 3.92 16.61 7.09
C GLY A 121 2.96 15.42 7.12
N LEU A 122 2.56 14.94 5.94
CA LEU A 122 1.72 13.75 5.79
C LEU A 122 2.42 12.48 6.31
N ALA A 123 3.69 12.28 5.97
CA ALA A 123 4.50 11.19 6.52
C ALA A 123 4.59 11.28 8.05
N GLY A 124 4.82 12.48 8.60
CA GLY A 124 4.81 12.72 10.04
C GLY A 124 3.48 12.38 10.71
N ALA A 125 2.35 12.70 10.06
CA ALA A 125 1.02 12.33 10.53
C ALA A 125 0.82 10.80 10.56
N VAL A 126 1.25 10.09 9.51
CA VAL A 126 1.25 8.61 9.47
C VAL A 126 2.07 8.05 10.64
N LEU A 127 3.32 8.51 10.80
CA LEU A 127 4.20 8.07 11.89
C LEU A 127 3.56 8.32 13.26
N ARG A 128 2.94 9.48 13.47
CA ARG A 128 2.30 9.85 14.73
C ARG A 128 1.11 8.96 15.06
N VAL A 129 0.21 8.74 14.11
CA VAL A 129 -1.02 7.95 14.33
C VAL A 129 -0.66 6.49 14.61
N TRP A 130 0.25 5.93 13.84
CA TRP A 130 0.71 4.56 14.03
C TRP A 130 1.55 4.38 15.29
N TRP A 131 2.34 5.38 15.68
CA TRP A 131 3.05 5.38 16.96
C TRP A 131 2.09 5.25 18.16
N LEU A 132 1.00 6.01 18.14
CA LEU A 132 -0.04 5.94 19.17
C LEU A 132 -0.71 4.57 19.19
N TRP A 133 -1.06 4.04 18.01
CA TRP A 133 -1.64 2.71 17.88
C TRP A 133 -0.69 1.61 18.38
N LEU A 134 0.58 1.64 18.00
CA LEU A 134 1.60 0.70 18.49
C LEU A 134 1.72 0.77 20.01
N GLY A 135 1.68 1.96 20.61
CA GLY A 135 1.67 2.12 22.07
C GLY A 135 0.45 1.48 22.75
N SER A 136 -0.67 1.34 22.03
CA SER A 136 -1.85 0.60 22.51
C SER A 136 -1.71 -0.92 22.31
N ALA A 137 -1.03 -1.37 21.24
CA ALA A 137 -0.91 -2.77 20.86
C ALA A 137 0.27 -3.52 21.54
N THR A 138 1.39 -2.84 21.77
CA THR A 138 2.63 -3.44 22.28
C THR A 138 2.81 -3.23 23.77
N ASN A 139 3.42 -4.20 24.46
CA ASN A 139 3.81 -4.13 25.85
C ASN A 139 5.25 -3.60 25.99
N GLY A 140 5.38 -2.36 26.47
CA GLY A 140 6.66 -1.71 26.76
C GLY A 140 7.21 -0.83 25.62
N ARG A 141 8.17 0.02 25.98
CA ARG A 141 8.74 1.03 25.07
C ARG A 141 9.60 0.42 23.96
N ARG A 142 10.28 -0.69 24.22
CA ARG A 142 11.21 -1.33 23.26
C ARG A 142 10.47 -1.87 22.04
N SER A 143 9.41 -2.65 22.25
CA SER A 143 8.58 -3.21 21.17
C SER A 143 7.87 -2.11 20.38
N GLN A 144 7.40 -1.05 21.05
CA GLN A 144 6.85 0.13 20.38
C GLN A 144 7.88 0.82 19.47
N LEU A 145 9.13 1.00 19.94
CA LEU A 145 10.22 1.59 19.15
C LEU A 145 10.60 0.71 17.96
N ILE A 146 10.66 -0.61 18.13
CA ILE A 146 10.92 -1.54 17.03
C ILE A 146 9.82 -1.42 15.96
N GLY A 147 8.55 -1.39 16.37
CA GLY A 147 7.44 -1.18 15.43
C GLY A 147 7.48 0.16 14.72
N ALA A 148 7.87 1.23 15.42
CA ALA A 148 8.04 2.55 14.84
C ALA A 148 9.20 2.57 13.83
N ALA A 149 10.32 1.90 14.13
CA ALA A 149 11.44 1.78 13.21
C ALA A 149 11.04 1.01 11.93
N LEU A 150 10.28 -0.08 12.07
CA LEU A 150 9.75 -0.84 10.94
C LEU A 150 8.77 -0.02 10.09
N LEU A 151 7.94 0.80 10.72
CA LEU A 151 7.08 1.76 10.02
C LEU A 151 7.90 2.80 9.25
N VAL A 152 8.95 3.35 9.86
CA VAL A 152 9.87 4.29 9.20
C VAL A 152 10.53 3.64 7.99
N CYS A 153 10.93 2.36 8.07
CA CYS A 153 11.46 1.61 6.93
C CYS A 153 10.45 1.46 5.77
N GLY A 154 9.15 1.46 6.04
CA GLY A 154 8.11 1.50 5.00
C GLY A 154 7.89 2.91 4.43
N VAL A 155 7.83 3.90 5.32
CA VAL A 155 7.51 5.30 4.98
C VAL A 155 8.66 6.03 4.28
N ALA A 156 9.92 5.76 4.67
CA ALA A 156 11.10 6.48 4.18
C ALA A 156 11.33 6.32 2.66
N VAL A 157 10.83 5.24 2.05
CA VAL A 157 10.89 5.03 0.60
C VAL A 157 10.00 6.05 -0.14
N LEU A 158 8.93 6.53 0.50
CA LEU A 158 7.94 7.45 -0.07
C LEU A 158 8.30 8.93 0.15
N ALA A 159 9.05 9.23 1.21
CA ALA A 159 9.27 10.59 1.69
C ALA A 159 10.57 11.22 1.16
N LYS A 160 10.83 11.14 -0.16
CA LYS A 160 12.02 11.72 -0.80
C LYS A 160 11.63 12.82 -1.80
N PRO A 161 12.48 13.83 -2.06
CA PRO A 161 12.15 14.91 -3.01
C PRO A 161 11.74 14.41 -4.40
N GLU A 162 12.38 13.33 -4.88
CA GLU A 162 12.09 12.75 -6.20
C GLU A 162 10.71 12.08 -6.25
N MET A 163 10.13 11.75 -5.09
CA MET A 163 8.80 11.12 -4.97
C MET A 163 7.65 12.13 -5.11
N VAL A 164 7.92 13.43 -4.93
CA VAL A 164 6.88 14.46 -4.85
C VAL A 164 5.97 14.47 -6.09
N PRO A 165 6.47 14.41 -7.34
CA PRO A 165 5.60 14.49 -8.52
C PRO A 165 4.76 13.22 -8.77
N PHE A 166 5.17 12.08 -8.21
CA PHE A 166 4.48 10.80 -8.41
C PHE A 166 3.24 10.72 -7.53
N HIS A 167 2.20 10.01 -7.99
CA HIS A 167 0.90 9.97 -7.32
C HIS A 167 0.84 8.88 -6.25
N GLU A 168 1.58 7.80 -6.45
CA GLU A 168 1.63 6.62 -5.59
C GLU A 168 2.10 6.93 -4.16
N PRO A 169 3.17 7.71 -3.93
CA PRO A 169 3.64 8.03 -2.58
C PRO A 169 2.58 8.75 -1.74
N TRP A 170 1.89 9.73 -2.33
CA TRP A 170 0.81 10.47 -1.67
C TRP A 170 -0.36 9.55 -1.29
N ALA A 171 -0.84 8.76 -2.25
CA ALA A 171 -1.95 7.86 -2.01
C ALA A 171 -1.57 6.75 -1.01
N ALA A 172 -0.35 6.20 -1.05
CA ALA A 172 0.12 5.23 -0.08
C ALA A 172 0.17 5.80 1.35
N LEU A 173 0.66 7.03 1.52
CA LEU A 173 0.66 7.70 2.83
C LEU A 173 -0.77 8.00 3.31
N LEU A 174 -1.68 8.41 2.43
CA LEU A 174 -3.10 8.62 2.76
C LEU A 174 -3.80 7.30 3.12
N VAL A 175 -3.53 6.20 2.41
CA VAL A 175 -4.03 4.86 2.75
C VAL A 175 -3.55 4.45 4.14
N ALA A 176 -2.26 4.64 4.43
CA ALA A 176 -1.69 4.33 5.74
C ALA A 176 -2.28 5.21 6.86
N LEU A 177 -2.49 6.51 6.60
CA LEU A 177 -3.14 7.43 7.52
C LEU A 177 -4.60 7.04 7.77
N SER A 178 -5.33 6.73 6.70
CA SER A 178 -6.72 6.29 6.74
C SER A 178 -6.87 5.02 7.59
N LEU A 179 -6.02 4.02 7.39
CA LEU A 179 -5.96 2.82 8.23
C LEU A 179 -5.69 3.17 9.70
N GLY A 180 -4.67 3.97 9.97
CA GLY A 180 -4.27 4.30 11.34
C GLY A 180 -5.30 5.15 12.10
N CYS A 181 -6.00 6.06 11.41
CA CYS A 181 -7.01 6.94 12.00
C CYS A 181 -8.33 6.23 12.28
N ARG A 182 -8.59 5.10 11.61
CA ARG A 182 -9.84 4.36 11.72
C ARG A 182 -10.00 3.73 13.11
N THR A 183 -10.98 4.21 13.86
CA THR A 183 -11.47 3.55 15.08
C THR A 183 -12.92 3.12 14.92
N GLU A 184 -13.44 2.30 15.85
CA GLU A 184 -14.85 1.90 15.82
C GLU A 184 -15.81 3.08 15.98
N GLU A 185 -15.42 4.08 16.78
CA GLU A 185 -16.23 5.26 17.07
C GLU A 185 -16.02 6.39 16.04
N ARG A 186 -14.81 6.50 15.48
CA ARG A 186 -14.39 7.61 14.60
C ARG A 186 -13.84 7.06 13.29
N TRP A 187 -14.75 6.60 12.43
CA TRP A 187 -14.43 6.08 11.09
C TRP A 187 -14.52 7.15 9.99
N GLY A 188 -15.20 8.28 10.24
CA GLY A 188 -15.43 9.33 9.23
C GLY A 188 -14.15 9.95 8.67
N VAL A 189 -13.16 10.21 9.54
CA VAL A 189 -11.84 10.73 9.11
C VAL A 189 -11.17 9.74 8.16
N ALA A 190 -11.20 8.45 8.46
CA ALA A 190 -10.66 7.42 7.57
C ALA A 190 -11.37 7.40 6.22
N VAL A 191 -12.70 7.54 6.19
CA VAL A 191 -13.46 7.61 4.92
C VAL A 191 -13.01 8.80 4.07
N VAL A 192 -12.89 10.00 4.66
CA VAL A 192 -12.44 11.20 3.95
C VAL A 192 -10.99 11.05 3.47
N THR A 193 -10.10 10.52 4.31
CA THR A 193 -8.71 10.26 3.93
C THR A 193 -8.60 9.22 2.81
N GLY A 194 -9.40 8.15 2.86
CA GLY A 194 -9.47 7.14 1.81
C GLY A 194 -10.02 7.69 0.49
N LEU A 195 -11.04 8.56 0.55
CA LEU A 195 -11.56 9.29 -0.61
C LEU A 195 -10.47 10.18 -1.25
N ALA A 196 -9.75 10.96 -0.44
CA ALA A 196 -8.63 11.76 -0.92
C ALA A 196 -7.55 10.88 -1.58
N ALA A 197 -7.25 9.71 -1.00
CA ALA A 197 -6.28 8.78 -1.56
C ALA A 197 -6.68 8.31 -2.97
N MET A 198 -7.94 7.90 -3.17
CA MET A 198 -8.41 7.44 -4.48
C MET A 198 -8.61 8.55 -5.50
N LEU A 199 -8.93 9.77 -5.06
CA LEU A 199 -8.98 10.94 -5.95
C LEU A 199 -7.59 11.38 -6.42
N ILE A 200 -6.52 11.09 -5.66
CA ILE A 200 -5.13 11.28 -6.10
C ILE A 200 -4.68 10.11 -6.97
N ARG A 201 -5.00 8.88 -6.58
CA ARG A 201 -4.61 7.67 -7.30
C ARG A 201 -5.72 6.64 -7.30
N GLU A 202 -6.25 6.36 -8.48
CA GLU A 202 -7.35 5.42 -8.69
C GLU A 202 -7.09 4.02 -8.14
N THR A 203 -5.84 3.56 -8.08
CA THR A 203 -5.48 2.26 -7.50
C THR A 203 -5.81 2.18 -6.01
N ALA A 204 -5.87 3.30 -5.29
CA ALA A 204 -6.31 3.35 -3.91
C ALA A 204 -7.81 3.01 -3.72
N ALA A 205 -8.60 2.98 -4.79
CA ALA A 205 -9.98 2.48 -4.73
C ALA A 205 -10.06 1.02 -4.27
N LEU A 206 -9.03 0.20 -4.54
CA LEU A 206 -8.96 -1.17 -4.03
C LEU A 206 -8.93 -1.21 -2.50
N TYR A 207 -8.16 -0.32 -1.87
CA TYR A 207 -8.16 -0.17 -0.42
C TYR A 207 -9.56 0.20 0.11
N VAL A 208 -10.22 1.17 -0.50
CA VAL A 208 -11.56 1.61 -0.08
C VAL A 208 -12.58 0.49 -0.24
N ALA A 209 -12.52 -0.28 -1.32
CA ALA A 209 -13.37 -1.46 -1.53
C ALA A 209 -13.13 -2.54 -0.46
N VAL A 210 -11.87 -2.81 -0.09
CA VAL A 210 -11.54 -3.71 1.02
C VAL A 210 -12.16 -3.20 2.33
N MET A 211 -12.07 -1.90 2.61
CA MET A 211 -12.63 -1.33 3.84
C MET A 211 -14.16 -1.40 3.88
N ALA A 212 -14.83 -1.20 2.74
CA ALA A 212 -16.26 -1.40 2.59
C ALA A 212 -16.64 -2.88 2.81
N GLY A 213 -15.91 -3.81 2.20
CA GLY A 213 -16.10 -5.26 2.38
C GLY A 213 -15.91 -5.70 3.83
N MET A 214 -14.89 -5.20 4.51
CA MET A 214 -14.67 -5.47 5.94
C MET A 214 -15.78 -4.86 6.80
N ALA A 215 -16.29 -3.68 6.47
CA ALA A 215 -17.44 -3.08 7.17
C ALA A 215 -18.73 -3.91 6.98
N LEU A 216 -18.92 -4.51 5.80
CA LEU A 216 -20.01 -5.45 5.50
C LEU A 216 -19.91 -6.72 6.35
N ILE A 217 -18.73 -7.34 6.37
CA ILE A 217 -18.45 -8.54 7.19
C ILE A 217 -18.66 -8.26 8.68
N GLU A 218 -18.19 -7.11 9.15
CA GLU A 218 -18.33 -6.66 10.55
C GLU A 218 -19.72 -6.09 10.86
N ARG A 219 -20.65 -6.06 9.89
CA ARG A 219 -22.02 -5.55 10.01
C ARG A 219 -22.10 -4.14 10.62
N ARG A 220 -21.28 -3.22 10.13
CA ARG A 220 -21.23 -1.80 10.58
C ARG A 220 -21.96 -0.88 9.58
N PRO A 221 -23.29 -0.71 9.66
CA PRO A 221 -24.10 -0.03 8.62
C PRO A 221 -23.66 1.40 8.33
N ARG A 222 -23.33 2.18 9.37
CA ARG A 222 -22.86 3.56 9.20
C ARG A 222 -21.56 3.63 8.42
N GLU A 223 -20.66 2.70 8.69
CA GLU A 223 -19.37 2.62 8.02
C GLU A 223 -19.52 2.13 6.57
N ILE A 224 -20.42 1.16 6.33
CA ILE A 224 -20.79 0.70 4.98
C ILE A 224 -21.29 1.88 4.15
N LEU A 225 -22.19 2.69 4.69
CA LEU A 225 -22.71 3.89 4.01
C LEU A 225 -21.59 4.90 3.74
N GLY A 226 -20.68 5.10 4.69
CA GLY A 226 -19.53 5.99 4.52
C GLY A 226 -18.61 5.60 3.37
N TRP A 227 -18.13 4.35 3.36
CA TRP A 227 -17.28 3.85 2.28
C TRP A 227 -18.03 3.76 0.95
N GLY A 228 -19.32 3.38 0.97
CA GLY A 228 -20.18 3.36 -0.21
C GLY A 228 -20.33 4.74 -0.83
N ALA A 229 -20.63 5.76 -0.03
CA ALA A 229 -20.74 7.15 -0.50
C ALA A 229 -19.41 7.65 -1.08
N ALA A 230 -18.27 7.34 -0.44
CA ALA A 230 -16.96 7.68 -0.98
C ALA A 230 -16.72 7.03 -2.35
N LEU A 231 -17.04 5.74 -2.51
CA LEU A 231 -16.93 5.04 -3.80
C LEU A 231 -17.85 5.65 -4.86
N THR A 232 -19.06 6.07 -4.49
CA THR A 232 -19.97 6.76 -5.41
C THR A 232 -19.40 8.09 -5.88
N VAL A 233 -18.89 8.93 -4.96
CA VAL A 233 -18.25 10.21 -5.31
C VAL A 233 -17.05 9.98 -6.24
N PHE A 234 -16.23 8.98 -5.94
CA PHE A 234 -15.09 8.62 -6.79
C PHE A 234 -15.53 8.13 -8.17
N ALA A 235 -16.56 7.29 -8.27
CA ALA A 235 -17.08 6.83 -9.55
C ALA A 235 -17.60 7.98 -10.42
N LEU A 236 -18.28 8.96 -9.83
CA LEU A 236 -18.72 10.17 -10.53
C LEU A 236 -17.52 11.01 -11.01
N ALA A 237 -16.50 11.17 -10.17
CA ALA A 237 -15.28 11.88 -10.54
C ALA A 237 -14.53 11.19 -11.70
N VAL A 238 -14.43 9.85 -11.65
CA VAL A 238 -13.81 9.05 -12.72
C VAL A 238 -14.63 9.11 -14.02
N ALA A 239 -15.96 9.11 -13.94
CA ALA A 239 -16.82 9.25 -15.11
C ALA A 239 -16.64 10.63 -15.78
N ALA A 240 -16.63 11.70 -14.98
CA ALA A 240 -16.34 13.05 -15.47
C ALA A 240 -14.92 13.16 -16.05
N HIS A 241 -13.94 12.52 -15.41
CA HIS A 241 -12.57 12.45 -15.89
C HIS A 241 -12.47 11.72 -17.24
N ALA A 242 -13.12 10.56 -17.38
CA ALA A 242 -13.14 9.81 -18.62
C ALA A 242 -13.79 10.59 -19.78
N ALA A 243 -14.88 11.33 -19.50
CA ALA A 243 -15.51 12.21 -20.47
C ALA A 243 -14.54 13.32 -20.94
N ALA A 244 -13.90 14.02 -20.01
CA ALA A 244 -12.96 15.09 -20.35
C ALA A 244 -11.71 14.58 -21.08
N VAL A 245 -11.23 13.37 -20.76
CA VAL A 245 -10.14 12.73 -21.52
C VAL A 245 -10.59 12.42 -22.95
N SER A 246 -11.85 11.99 -23.15
CA SER A 246 -12.36 11.68 -24.49
C SER A 246 -12.39 12.89 -25.43
N ASP A 247 -12.46 14.11 -24.89
CA ASP A 247 -12.43 15.34 -25.68
C ASP A 247 -11.03 15.69 -26.22
N VAL A 248 -9.97 15.17 -25.60
CA VAL A 248 -8.57 15.51 -25.94
C VAL A 248 -7.80 14.37 -26.60
N VAL A 249 -8.31 13.14 -26.55
CA VAL A 249 -7.68 11.94 -27.12
C VAL A 249 -8.06 11.75 -28.58
N ARG A 250 -7.08 11.40 -29.42
CA ARG A 250 -7.23 11.15 -30.85
C ARG A 250 -7.21 9.66 -31.17
N THR A 251 -7.74 9.31 -32.34
CA THR A 251 -7.79 7.91 -32.81
C THR A 251 -6.42 7.31 -33.08
N ASP A 252 -5.45 8.13 -33.50
CA ASP A 252 -4.06 7.76 -33.80
C ASP A 252 -3.13 7.78 -32.58
N ASP A 253 -3.59 8.27 -31.42
CA ASP A 253 -2.78 8.26 -30.21
C ASP A 253 -2.40 6.82 -29.77
N PRO A 254 -1.24 6.61 -29.15
CA PRO A 254 -0.81 5.29 -28.67
C PRO A 254 -1.71 4.76 -27.54
N ALA A 255 -1.97 3.45 -27.58
CA ALA A 255 -2.68 2.74 -26.53
C ALA A 255 -1.72 2.03 -25.58
N SER A 256 -2.05 2.06 -24.30
CA SER A 256 -1.31 1.41 -23.24
C SER A 256 -1.52 -0.10 -23.32
N PRO A 257 -0.47 -0.91 -23.06
CA PRO A 257 -0.65 -2.34 -22.85
C PRO A 257 -1.63 -2.59 -21.70
N GLY A 258 -2.54 -3.55 -21.88
CA GLY A 258 -3.49 -3.95 -20.82
C GLY A 258 -2.79 -4.53 -19.58
N TRP A 259 -3.54 -4.70 -18.48
CA TRP A 259 -3.04 -5.18 -17.18
C TRP A 259 -2.99 -6.70 -17.05
N ALA A 260 -2.52 -7.41 -18.08
CA ALA A 260 -2.48 -8.87 -18.11
C ALA A 260 -1.05 -9.41 -17.83
N GLY A 261 -0.40 -8.91 -16.77
CA GLY A 261 0.99 -9.29 -16.47
C GLY A 261 1.14 -10.71 -15.92
N MET A 262 0.23 -11.18 -15.06
CA MET A 262 0.21 -12.54 -14.49
C MET A 262 1.57 -13.04 -13.96
N LEU A 263 2.36 -12.16 -13.34
CA LEU A 263 3.74 -12.44 -12.91
C LEU A 263 3.83 -13.29 -11.62
N GLY A 264 2.69 -13.54 -10.97
CA GLY A 264 2.56 -14.49 -9.88
C GLY A 264 3.07 -13.99 -8.52
N PHE A 265 3.03 -14.89 -7.54
CA PHE A 265 3.38 -14.57 -6.15
C PHE A 265 4.86 -14.21 -5.98
N GLY A 266 5.77 -14.90 -6.67
CA GLY A 266 7.21 -14.61 -6.59
C GLY A 266 7.51 -13.16 -6.98
N PHE A 267 6.89 -12.65 -8.05
CA PHE A 267 7.00 -11.25 -8.44
C PHE A 267 6.44 -10.31 -7.36
N THR A 268 5.29 -10.65 -6.76
CA THR A 268 4.71 -9.88 -5.65
C THR A 268 5.68 -9.73 -4.47
N VAL A 269 6.40 -10.81 -4.12
CA VAL A 269 7.43 -10.78 -3.06
C VAL A 269 8.60 -9.87 -3.46
N ASN A 270 9.07 -9.94 -4.72
CA ASN A 270 10.13 -9.06 -5.22
C ASN A 270 9.69 -7.59 -5.26
N VAL A 271 8.43 -7.29 -5.58
CA VAL A 271 7.85 -5.95 -5.50
C VAL A 271 7.88 -5.44 -4.07
N LEU A 272 7.39 -6.22 -3.10
CA LEU A 272 7.40 -5.81 -1.68
C LEU A 272 8.82 -5.60 -1.14
N ARG A 273 9.78 -6.40 -1.59
CA ARG A 273 11.19 -6.16 -1.31
C ARG A 273 11.65 -4.83 -1.90
N GLY A 274 11.37 -4.58 -3.17
CA GLY A 274 11.81 -3.39 -3.91
C GLY A 274 11.14 -2.08 -3.49
N THR A 275 9.92 -2.13 -2.96
CA THR A 275 9.15 -0.95 -2.53
C THR A 275 9.26 -0.68 -1.02
N THR A 276 10.14 -1.37 -0.30
CA THR A 276 10.41 -1.17 1.13
C THR A 276 11.92 -1.14 1.40
N SER A 277 12.34 -0.83 2.64
CA SER A 277 13.77 -0.92 3.00
C SER A 277 14.36 -2.34 2.95
N LEU A 278 13.54 -3.39 2.71
CA LEU A 278 14.06 -4.75 2.48
C LEU A 278 14.96 -4.84 1.25
N ALA A 279 14.85 -3.90 0.31
CA ALA A 279 15.75 -3.78 -0.84
C ALA A 279 17.25 -3.66 -0.45
N HIS A 280 17.54 -3.18 0.77
CA HIS A 280 18.91 -3.04 1.27
C HIS A 280 19.47 -4.30 1.95
N LEU A 281 18.64 -5.33 2.14
CA LEU A 281 19.07 -6.59 2.75
C LEU A 281 19.49 -7.61 1.68
N PRO A 282 20.33 -8.60 2.03
CA PRO A 282 20.56 -9.75 1.17
C PRO A 282 19.23 -10.43 0.79
N THR A 283 19.14 -10.92 -0.44
CA THR A 283 17.88 -11.40 -1.02
C THR A 283 17.20 -12.46 -0.15
N GLY A 284 17.90 -13.53 0.25
CA GLY A 284 17.32 -14.61 1.05
C GLY A 284 16.61 -14.12 2.33
N PRO A 285 17.29 -13.40 3.23
CA PRO A 285 16.66 -12.78 4.40
C PRO A 285 15.48 -11.85 4.06
N ALA A 286 15.59 -11.01 3.03
CA ALA A 286 14.51 -10.11 2.62
C ALA A 286 13.23 -10.87 2.22
N LEU A 287 13.38 -11.97 1.46
CA LEU A 287 12.25 -12.82 1.05
C LEU A 287 11.57 -13.47 2.26
N LEU A 288 12.37 -14.01 3.20
CA LEU A 288 11.83 -14.60 4.43
C LEU A 288 11.13 -13.56 5.31
N LEU A 289 11.71 -12.37 5.46
CA LEU A 289 11.09 -11.27 6.20
C LEU A 289 9.77 -10.81 5.58
N THR A 290 9.63 -10.89 4.25
CA THR A 290 8.36 -10.60 3.57
C THR A 290 7.26 -11.59 4.02
N GLY A 291 7.55 -12.88 3.99
CA GLY A 291 6.61 -13.92 4.47
C GLY A 291 6.32 -13.79 5.97
N LEU A 292 7.33 -13.49 6.78
CA LEU A 292 7.17 -13.27 8.22
C LEU A 292 6.33 -12.02 8.53
N ALA A 293 6.48 -10.94 7.78
CA ALA A 293 5.67 -9.73 7.94
C ALA A 293 4.19 -10.03 7.67
N LEU A 294 3.88 -10.80 6.62
CA LEU A 294 2.52 -11.25 6.32
C LEU A 294 1.96 -12.15 7.44
N PHE A 295 2.74 -13.13 7.91
CA PHE A 295 2.36 -13.96 9.04
C PHE A 295 2.11 -13.13 10.30
N GLY A 296 2.98 -12.15 10.58
CA GLY A 296 2.83 -11.27 11.73
C GLY A 296 1.52 -10.49 11.71
N TRP A 297 1.13 -9.95 10.55
CA TRP A 297 -0.19 -9.33 10.38
C TRP A 297 -1.35 -10.31 10.54
N ALA A 298 -1.18 -11.57 10.13
CA ALA A 298 -2.17 -12.63 10.36
C ALA A 298 -2.28 -13.05 11.84
N ALA A 299 -1.19 -12.97 12.61
CA ALA A 299 -1.17 -13.24 14.04
C ALA A 299 -1.68 -12.06 14.88
N ALA A 300 -1.51 -10.83 14.39
CA ALA A 300 -1.84 -9.62 15.12
C ALA A 300 -3.33 -9.58 15.53
N PRO A 301 -3.65 -9.30 16.81
CA PRO A 301 -5.02 -9.24 17.27
C PRO A 301 -5.71 -7.92 16.86
N GLY A 302 -7.05 -7.94 16.84
CA GLY A 302 -7.89 -6.75 16.69
C GLY A 302 -8.36 -6.44 15.26
N ALA A 303 -9.32 -5.50 15.16
CA ALA A 303 -9.97 -5.16 13.90
C ALA A 303 -9.05 -4.45 12.90
N LEU A 304 -8.15 -3.58 13.39
CA LEU A 304 -7.19 -2.90 12.51
C LEU A 304 -6.26 -3.89 11.82
N ALA A 305 -5.71 -4.86 12.57
CA ALA A 305 -4.83 -5.89 12.01
C ALA A 305 -5.49 -6.68 10.88
N ARG A 306 -6.74 -7.10 11.05
CA ARG A 306 -7.51 -7.79 9.98
C ARG A 306 -7.68 -6.93 8.74
N ARG A 307 -7.94 -5.64 8.90
CA ARG A 307 -8.12 -4.69 7.78
C ARG A 307 -6.80 -4.41 7.05
N VAL A 308 -5.70 -4.27 7.79
CA VAL A 308 -4.36 -4.15 7.22
C VAL A 308 -3.99 -5.42 6.45
N LEU A 309 -4.18 -6.60 7.05
CA LEU A 309 -3.95 -7.89 6.39
C LEU A 309 -4.79 -8.04 5.11
N ALA A 310 -6.10 -7.75 5.19
CA ALA A 310 -6.98 -7.81 4.02
C ALA A 310 -6.52 -6.86 2.90
N THR A 311 -6.03 -5.67 3.26
CA THR A 311 -5.48 -4.71 2.29
C THR A 311 -4.20 -5.25 1.65
N ILE A 312 -3.27 -5.78 2.47
CA ILE A 312 -2.02 -6.39 1.97
C ILE A 312 -2.32 -7.56 1.04
N LEU A 313 -3.26 -8.44 1.40
CA LEU A 313 -3.66 -9.58 0.57
C LEU A 313 -4.31 -9.12 -0.73
N ALA A 314 -5.21 -8.13 -0.70
CA ALA A 314 -5.86 -7.61 -1.89
C ALA A 314 -4.85 -7.02 -2.89
N TYR A 315 -3.92 -6.17 -2.42
CA TYR A 315 -2.85 -5.65 -3.27
C TYR A 315 -1.87 -6.74 -3.70
N GLY A 316 -1.56 -7.72 -2.84
CA GLY A 316 -0.73 -8.85 -3.21
C GLY A 316 -1.36 -9.69 -4.34
N THR A 317 -2.68 -9.92 -4.28
CA THR A 317 -3.43 -10.58 -5.35
C THR A 317 -3.46 -9.71 -6.61
N LEU A 318 -3.67 -8.40 -6.49
CA LEU A 318 -3.60 -7.47 -7.62
C LEU A 318 -2.23 -7.55 -8.32
N LEU A 319 -1.15 -7.54 -7.53
CA LEU A 319 0.21 -7.62 -8.03
C LEU A 319 0.49 -8.96 -8.73
N ALA A 320 0.09 -10.08 -8.12
CA ALA A 320 0.33 -11.40 -8.68
C ALA A 320 -0.42 -11.63 -10.01
N LEU A 321 -1.64 -11.10 -10.13
CA LEU A 321 -2.52 -11.41 -11.26
C LEU A 321 -2.45 -10.37 -12.39
N PHE A 322 -2.29 -9.09 -12.06
CA PHE A 322 -2.49 -8.01 -13.04
C PHE A 322 -1.26 -7.14 -13.27
N CYS A 323 -0.34 -7.06 -12.31
CA CYS A 323 0.81 -6.17 -12.42
C CYS A 323 1.77 -6.63 -13.53
N ARG A 324 2.20 -5.68 -14.35
CA ARG A 324 3.32 -5.81 -15.30
C ARG A 324 4.62 -5.38 -14.61
N ALA A 325 5.76 -5.69 -15.23
CA ALA A 325 7.06 -5.33 -14.68
C ALA A 325 7.22 -3.82 -14.45
N ASP A 326 6.59 -2.99 -15.29
CA ASP A 326 6.60 -1.51 -15.24
C ASP A 326 5.48 -0.90 -14.39
N THR A 327 4.58 -1.69 -13.81
CA THR A 327 3.55 -1.21 -12.86
C THR A 327 3.82 -1.62 -11.41
N PHE A 328 5.07 -2.02 -11.11
CA PHE A 328 5.50 -2.50 -9.79
C PHE A 328 5.22 -1.50 -8.65
N TYR A 329 5.14 -0.21 -8.96
CA TYR A 329 4.86 0.87 -8.01
C TYR A 329 3.50 0.73 -7.30
N TRP A 330 2.58 -0.11 -7.78
CA TRP A 330 1.36 -0.46 -7.03
C TRP A 330 1.66 -1.06 -5.65
N GLY A 331 2.82 -1.70 -5.47
CA GLY A 331 3.28 -2.20 -4.18
C GLY A 331 3.51 -1.12 -3.12
N LEU A 332 3.73 0.14 -3.53
CA LEU A 332 3.91 1.27 -2.61
C LEU A 332 2.66 1.50 -1.75
N MET A 333 1.46 1.15 -2.24
CA MET A 333 0.19 1.35 -1.52
C MET A 333 0.16 0.69 -0.14
N ILE A 334 0.90 -0.40 0.03
CA ILE A 334 0.95 -1.18 1.28
C ILE A 334 2.31 -1.09 1.99
N ALA A 335 3.32 -0.50 1.34
CA ALA A 335 4.68 -0.39 1.87
C ALA A 335 4.76 0.24 3.29
N PRO A 336 4.04 1.33 3.62
CA PRO A 336 4.14 1.95 4.94
C PRO A 336 3.85 0.98 6.09
N ALA A 337 2.75 0.23 6.01
CA ALA A 337 2.28 -0.63 7.09
C ALA A 337 2.86 -2.06 7.02
N PHE A 338 3.37 -2.47 5.86
CA PHE A 338 3.73 -3.88 5.61
C PHE A 338 4.72 -4.42 6.65
N LEU A 339 5.86 -3.75 6.83
CA LEU A 339 6.94 -4.23 7.71
C LEU A 339 6.60 -4.21 9.20
N VAL A 340 5.60 -3.43 9.62
CA VAL A 340 5.12 -3.40 11.01
C VAL A 340 4.64 -4.79 11.45
N GLY A 341 4.21 -5.63 10.51
CA GLY A 341 3.87 -7.03 10.73
C GLY A 341 4.94 -7.81 11.52
N LEU A 342 6.22 -7.50 11.30
CA LEU A 342 7.34 -8.17 11.95
C LEU A 342 7.35 -8.02 13.48
N VAL A 343 6.73 -6.98 14.04
CA VAL A 343 6.59 -6.82 15.50
C VAL A 343 5.75 -7.94 16.12
N PHE A 344 4.80 -8.50 15.37
CA PHE A 344 3.88 -9.51 15.90
C PHE A 344 4.44 -10.93 15.79
N VAL A 345 5.53 -11.12 15.06
CA VAL A 345 6.10 -12.45 14.76
C VAL A 345 6.57 -13.20 16.01
N PRO A 346 7.29 -12.60 16.97
CA PRO A 346 7.79 -13.38 18.12
C PRO A 346 6.65 -13.96 18.98
N ASP A 347 5.63 -13.14 19.27
CA ASP A 347 4.46 -13.62 20.00
C ASP A 347 3.59 -14.56 19.15
N GLY A 348 3.43 -14.28 17.87
CA GLY A 348 2.67 -15.14 16.95
C GLY A 348 3.25 -16.54 16.83
N LEU A 349 4.57 -16.66 16.65
CA LEU A 349 5.26 -17.95 16.61
C LEU A 349 5.21 -18.67 17.96
N LYS A 350 5.44 -17.94 19.06
CA LYS A 350 5.38 -18.51 20.41
C LYS A 350 4.00 -19.11 20.70
N ASP A 351 2.95 -18.34 20.43
CA ASP A 351 1.56 -18.76 20.67
C ASP A 351 1.16 -19.92 19.74
N LEU A 352 1.55 -19.86 18.46
CA LEU A 352 1.28 -20.92 17.48
C LEU A 352 1.97 -22.24 17.85
N ILE A 353 3.25 -22.19 18.23
CA ILE A 353 4.01 -23.38 18.66
C ILE A 353 3.44 -23.94 19.97
N ALA A 354 3.08 -23.07 20.92
CA ALA A 354 2.45 -23.50 22.16
C ALA A 354 1.12 -24.23 21.89
N ALA A 355 0.26 -23.67 21.04
CA ALA A 355 -1.01 -24.27 20.65
C ALA A 355 -0.83 -25.61 19.93
N ALA A 356 0.13 -25.72 19.01
CA ALA A 356 0.40 -26.94 18.24
C ALA A 356 0.91 -28.11 19.11
N ARG A 357 1.61 -27.80 20.21
CA ARG A 357 2.16 -28.78 21.16
C ARG A 357 1.15 -29.31 22.17
N LEU A 358 -0.02 -28.68 22.31
CA LEU A 358 -1.07 -29.19 23.17
C LEU A 358 -1.54 -30.57 22.68
N ARG A 359 -1.77 -31.50 23.60
CA ARG A 359 -2.38 -32.79 23.27
C ARG A 359 -3.84 -32.56 22.87
N PRO A 360 -4.35 -33.22 21.81
CA PRO A 360 -5.79 -33.23 21.56
C PRO A 360 -6.50 -33.71 22.82
N ARG A 361 -7.51 -32.98 23.29
CA ARG A 361 -8.41 -33.52 24.31
C ARG A 361 -9.10 -34.72 23.68
N THR A 362 -8.77 -35.92 24.13
CA THR A 362 -9.55 -37.12 23.84
C THR A 362 -10.93 -36.89 24.45
N ALA A 363 -11.96 -36.83 23.61
CA ALA A 363 -13.35 -36.76 24.02
C ALA A 363 -13.79 -38.09 24.63
#